data_AF-A6VJ19-F1
#
_entry.id   AF-A6VJ19-F1
#
_cell.length_a   1.000
_cell.length_b   1.000
_cell.length_c   1.000
_cell.angle_alpha   90.00
_cell.angle_beta   90.00
_cell.angle_gamma   90.00
#
_symmetry.space_group_name_H-M   'P 1'
#
loop_
_entity.id
_entity.type
_entity.pdbx_description
1 polymer ?
#
loop_
_entity_poly.entity_id
_entity_poly.type
_entity_poly.pdbx_seq_one_letter_code
_entity_poly.pdbx_strand_id
1 'polypeptide(L)' 'MEKHKHCVNCGLSIPPEESFCSQKCKEEFVQKRKKMMRSQQIFFVAMLVILAVYAYTTFF' A
#
# COMPACT_ATOMS: atom_id res chain seq x y z
N MET A 1 4.82 -9.12 31.07
CA MET A 1 5.37 -8.32 29.96
C MET A 1 4.18 -7.87 29.14
N GLU A 2 3.66 -6.69 29.44
CA GLU A 2 2.43 -6.18 28.83
C GLU A 2 2.70 -5.88 27.36
N LYS A 3 1.99 -6.57 26.46
CA LYS A 3 2.11 -6.37 25.02
C LYS A 3 1.38 -5.08 24.64
N HIS A 4 1.98 -3.94 24.93
CA HIS A 4 1.54 -2.68 24.34
C HIS A 4 1.80 -2.74 22.84
N LYS A 5 0.77 -2.48 22.04
CA LYS A 5 0.94 -2.31 20.59
C LYS A 5 1.22 -0.85 20.31
N HIS A 6 2.05 -0.59 19.30
CA HIS A 6 2.30 0.76 18.82
C HIS A 6 1.44 1.03 17.59
N CYS A 7 0.98 2.28 17.44
CA CYS A 7 0.28 2.74 16.24
C CYS A 7 1.16 2.52 15.02
N VAL A 8 0.62 1.85 13.99
CA VAL A 8 1.35 1.60 12.74
C VAL A 8 1.69 2.90 11.99
N ASN A 9 0.96 4.00 12.24
CA ASN A 9 1.20 5.29 11.58
C ASN A 9 2.10 6.23 12.38
N CYS A 10 1.99 6.29 13.72
CA CYS A 10 2.65 7.32 14.55
C CYS A 10 3.44 6.79 15.76
N GLY A 11 3.39 5.49 16.07
CA GLY A 11 4.16 4.91 17.17
C GLY A 11 3.62 5.10 18.59
N LEU A 12 2.48 5.79 18.78
CA LEU A 12 1.85 5.90 20.12
C LEU A 12 1.45 4.53 20.68
N SER A 13 1.58 4.35 21.99
CA SER A 13 1.11 3.15 22.71
C SER A 13 -0.42 3.07 22.67
N ILE A 14 -0.94 1.94 22.20
CA ILE A 14 -2.36 1.65 22.04
C ILE A 14 -2.68 0.31 22.73
N PRO A 15 -3.89 0.12 23.27
CA PRO A 15 -4.37 -1.19 23.70
C PRO A 15 -4.19 -2.26 22.60
N PRO A 16 -3.95 -3.53 22.97
CA PRO A 16 -3.62 -4.60 22.03
C PRO A 16 -4.74 -4.95 21.03
N GLU A 17 -5.96 -4.46 21.27
CA GLU A 17 -7.13 -4.67 20.42
C GLU A 17 -7.17 -3.73 19.21
N GLU A 18 -6.55 -2.55 19.31
CA GLU A 18 -6.58 -1.52 18.26
C GLU A 18 -5.23 -1.40 17.54
N SER A 19 -5.27 -1.08 16.24
CA SER A 19 -4.08 -0.95 15.39
C SER A 19 -3.68 0.50 15.08
N PHE A 20 -4.57 1.46 15.34
CA PHE A 20 -4.37 2.89 15.07
C PHE A 20 -4.84 3.70 16.27
N CYS A 21 -4.11 4.76 16.64
CA CYS A 21 -4.43 5.56 17.83
C CYS A 21 -5.63 6.49 17.63
N SER A 22 -6.03 6.70 16.38
CA SER A 22 -7.11 7.59 15.99
C SER A 22 -7.58 7.28 14.58
N GLN A 23 -8.81 7.69 14.28
CA GLN A 23 -9.37 7.63 12.93
C GLN A 23 -8.50 8.39 11.91
N LYS A 24 -7.88 9.51 12.31
CA LYS A 24 -6.93 10.26 11.45
C LYS A 24 -5.74 9.41 11.02
N CYS A 25 -5.11 8.68 11.95
CA CYS A 25 -3.98 7.80 11.64
C CYS A 25 -4.38 6.64 10.71
N LYS A 26 -5.60 6.11 10.88
CA LYS A 26 -6.15 5.08 9.99
C LYS A 26 -6.35 5.63 8.58
N GLU A 27 -6.94 6.82 8.46
CA GLU A 27 -7.20 7.46 7.17
C GLU A 27 -5.90 7.80 6.44
N GLU A 28 -4.92 8.40 7.11
CA GLU A 28 -3.62 8.68 6.50
C GLU A 28 -2.94 7.40 6.00
N PHE A 29 -2.95 6.34 6.80
CA PHE A 29 -2.37 5.05 6.43
C PHE A 29 -3.08 4.46 5.21
N VAL A 30 -4.42 4.47 5.19
CA VAL A 30 -5.22 3.99 4.07
C VAL A 30 -4.98 4.82 2.82
N GLN A 31 -4.89 6.15 2.93
CA GLN A 31 -4.64 7.03 1.79
C GLN A 31 -3.23 6.82 1.21
N LYS A 32 -2.20 6.72 2.07
CA LYS A 32 -0.83 6.39 1.65
C LYS A 32 -0.79 5.03 0.95
N ARG A 33 -1.44 4.01 1.52
CA ARG A 33 -1.50 2.67 0.93
C ARG A 33 -2.26 2.69 -0.40
N LYS A 34 -3.39 3.39 -0.50
CA LYS A 34 -4.17 3.50 -1.74
C LYS A 34 -3.38 4.19 -2.84
N LYS A 35 -2.59 5.23 -2.52
CA LYS A 35 -1.71 5.90 -3.47
C LYS A 35 -0.59 4.97 -3.96
N MET A 36 0.02 4.22 -3.04
CA MET A 36 1.02 3.22 -3.39
C MET A 36 0.44 2.12 -4.29
N MET A 37 -0.72 1.55 -3.93
CA MET A 37 -1.38 0.51 -4.74
C MET A 37 -1.76 1.01 -6.14
N ARG A 38 -2.27 2.24 -6.26
CA ARG A 38 -2.57 2.85 -7.57
C ARG A 38 -1.31 3.00 -8.43
N SER A 39 -0.21 3.47 -7.85
CA SER A 39 1.06 3.61 -8.57
C SER A 39 1.59 2.25 -9.03
N GLN A 40 1.52 1.23 -8.17
CA GLN A 40 1.93 -0.13 -8.53
C GLN A 40 1.05 -0.72 -9.63
N GLN A 41 -0.27 -0.50 -9.59
CA GLN A 41 -1.18 -0.95 -10.63
C GLN A 41 -0.87 -0.30 -11.99
N ILE A 42 -0.62 1.02 -12.01
CA ILE A 42 -0.27 1.73 -13.25
C ILE A 42 1.05 1.19 -13.82
N PHE A 43 2.06 0.98 -12.98
CA PHE A 43 3.34 0.40 -13.41
C PHE A 43 3.16 -1.00 -14.00
N PHE A 44 2.38 -1.85 -13.35
CA PHE A 44 2.15 -3.22 -13.81
C PHE A 44 1.39 -3.27 -15.14
N VAL A 45 0.37 -2.42 -15.31
CA VAL A 45 -0.37 -2.28 -16.58
C VAL A 45 0.55 -1.77 -17.68
N ALA A 46 1.34 -0.73 -17.42
CA ALA A 46 2.31 -0.20 -18.40
C ALA A 46 3.32 -1.27 -18.83
N MET A 47 3.86 -2.04 -17.87
CA MET A 47 4.80 -3.14 -18.15
C MET A 47 4.16 -4.22 -19.03
N LEU A 48 2.92 -4.63 -18.76
CA LEU A 48 2.20 -5.60 -19.59
C LEU A 48 1.98 -5.10 -21.01
N VAL A 49 1.62 -3.82 -21.19
CA VAL A 49 1.43 -3.21 -22.51
C VAL A 49 2.74 -3.23 -23.31
N ILE A 50 3.85 -2.85 -22.69
CA ILE A 50 5.18 -2.86 -23.34
C ILE A 50 5.54 -4.28 -23.78
N LEU A 51 5.36 -5.27 -22.91
CA LEU A 51 5.63 -6.68 -23.24
C LEU A 51 4.74 -7.20 -24.37
N ALA A 52 3.45 -6.84 -24.36
CA ALA A 52 2.52 -7.23 -25.41
C ALA A 52 2.89 -6.62 -26.78
N VAL A 53 3.26 -5.34 -26.80
CA VAL A 53 3.75 -4.66 -28.02
C VAL A 53 5.05 -5.30 -28.49
N TYR A 54 6.01 -5.54 -27.60
CA TYR A 54 7.27 -6.18 -27.95
C TYR A 54 7.06 -7.57 -28.53
N ALA A 55 6.22 -8.40 -27.89
CA ALA A 55 5.85 -9.70 -28.40
C ALA A 55 5.19 -9.59 -29.78
N TYR A 56 4.23 -8.68 -29.96
CA TYR A 56 3.60 -8.46 -31.25
C TYR A 56 4.61 -8.11 -32.35
N THR A 57 5.54 -7.19 -32.08
CA THR A 57 6.57 -6.78 -33.04
C THR A 57 7.65 -7.83 -33.34
N THR A 58 7.81 -8.82 -32.46
CA THR A 58 8.80 -9.89 -32.65
C THR A 58 8.19 -11.12 -33.30
N PHE A 59 6.90 -11.38 -33.11
CA PHE A 59 6.19 -12.53 -33.66
C PHE A 59 5.51 -12.26 -35.01
N PHE A 60 5.25 -11.00 -35.38
CA PHE A 60 4.61 -10.61 -36.64
C PHE A 60 5.52 -9.67 -37.43
#